data_AF-A0A496ADA8-F1
#
_entry.id   AF-A0A496ADA8-F1
#
_cell.length_a   1.000
_cell.length_b   1.000
_cell.length_c   1.000
_cell.angle_alpha   90.00
_cell.angle_beta   90.00
_cell.angle_gamma   90.00
#
_symmetry.space_group_name_H-M   'P 1'
#
loop_
_entity.id
_entity.type
_entity.pdbx_description
1 polymer ?
#
loop_
_entity_poly.entity_id
_entity_poly.type
_entity_poly.pdbx_seq_one_letter_code
_entity_poly.pdbx_strand_id
1 'polypeptide(L)'
;MADAELGRIHSLREPIAKRREREGKTFDTSHPLAQAIIKGWKTGPKKGSPVDCFVISPDFELMGRQLVNEFFKESWAKKLRDEENYLIFLKEALDGKQPGLGNIILNSEVSSQEVLDVFQTPMVGYKDYTVVVIDTRVFENGGTLTVDIETGRADADGAFLLFDGDSELPMDEWVPKEKRLDYAWIEPDETGQLTHRFDRGAFFRLGATGHHRRNEKGSTNAFKARISVTEYPQVESLEKEEPESDEHISEVPLNELRLVLDKAQPSQEILDAFRAPGEGYQDYTVVSIDTTAFAGSGTLIIDIRVGDADISGSFDLFDGDTELPTEGYPDDALTSAWGIRPGEAGKIRHRFAQGSVFKLGATGDWYGEKGRINAFHAKISVKEN
;
A
#
# COMPACT_ATOMS: atom_id res chain seq x y z
N MET A 1 -35.20 57.81 -5.18
CA MET A 1 -34.03 56.94 -5.43
C MET A 1 -34.52 55.53 -5.23
N ALA A 2 -34.66 54.80 -6.34
CA ALA A 2 -35.32 53.49 -6.38
C ALA A 2 -34.26 52.40 -6.33
N ASP A 3 -34.41 51.49 -5.37
CA ASP A 3 -33.70 50.22 -5.33
C ASP A 3 -34.06 49.41 -6.57
N ALA A 4 -33.04 49.05 -7.36
CA ALA A 4 -33.19 48.14 -8.48
C ALA A 4 -33.34 46.72 -7.91
N GLU A 5 -34.58 46.23 -7.87
CA GLU A 5 -34.87 44.82 -7.64
C GLU A 5 -34.13 43.98 -8.70
N LEU A 6 -33.10 43.25 -8.27
CA LEU A 6 -32.51 42.17 -9.04
C LEU A 6 -33.60 41.10 -9.25
N GLY A 7 -34.27 41.18 -10.40
CA GLY A 7 -35.31 40.25 -10.80
C GLY A 7 -34.85 38.81 -10.62
N ARG A 8 -35.62 38.05 -9.83
CA ARG A 8 -35.47 36.60 -9.71
C ARG A 8 -35.54 36.00 -11.12
N ILE A 9 -34.41 35.56 -11.64
CA ILE A 9 -34.31 34.90 -12.93
C ILE A 9 -35.19 33.64 -12.87
N HIS A 10 -36.22 33.58 -13.71
CA HIS A 10 -37.03 32.37 -13.87
C HIS A 10 -36.11 31.18 -14.18
N SER A 11 -36.39 30.06 -13.51
CA SER A 11 -35.69 28.78 -13.60
C SER A 11 -35.02 28.55 -14.95
N LEU A 12 -33.68 28.38 -14.96
CA LEU A 12 -32.88 28.05 -16.15
C LEU A 12 -33.29 26.74 -16.85
N ARG A 13 -34.29 26.01 -16.34
CA ARG A 13 -34.80 24.76 -16.89
C ARG A 13 -35.32 24.90 -18.33
N GLU A 14 -36.10 25.93 -18.64
CA GLU A 14 -36.65 26.11 -20.00
C GLU A 14 -35.58 26.45 -21.06
N PRO A 15 -34.65 27.39 -20.82
CA PRO A 15 -33.53 27.63 -21.74
C PRO A 15 -32.65 26.41 -21.95
N ILE A 16 -32.37 25.63 -20.90
CA ILE A 16 -31.56 24.40 -20.99
C ILE A 16 -32.28 23.32 -21.79
N ALA A 17 -33.59 23.14 -21.56
CA ALA A 17 -34.41 22.18 -22.31
C ALA A 17 -34.46 22.54 -23.81
N LYS A 18 -34.74 23.80 -24.14
CA LYS A 18 -34.73 24.29 -25.54
C LYS A 18 -33.36 24.17 -26.21
N ARG A 19 -32.26 24.30 -25.46
CA ARG A 19 -30.90 24.09 -25.99
C ARG A 19 -30.64 22.62 -26.30
N ARG A 20 -31.00 21.70 -25.39
CA ARG A 20 -30.87 20.25 -25.59
C ARG A 20 -31.71 19.73 -26.76
N GLU A 21 -32.86 20.33 -26.99
CA GLU A 21 -33.77 19.99 -28.10
C GLU A 21 -33.24 20.46 -29.46
N ARG A 22 -32.55 21.61 -29.51
CA ARG A 22 -31.94 22.17 -30.74
C ARG A 22 -30.61 21.53 -31.10
N GLU A 23 -29.80 21.15 -30.12
CA GLU A 23 -28.45 20.58 -30.30
C GLU A 23 -28.48 19.05 -30.40
N GLY A 24 -29.59 18.46 -30.87
CA GLY A 24 -29.98 17.04 -30.82
C GLY A 24 -29.09 15.98 -31.50
N LYS A 25 -27.78 16.04 -31.28
CA LYS A 25 -26.92 14.86 -31.23
C LYS A 25 -26.32 14.85 -29.83
N THR A 26 -26.81 13.93 -29.00
CA THR A 26 -26.14 13.60 -27.74
C THR A 26 -24.66 13.40 -28.02
N PHE A 27 -23.81 14.08 -27.25
CA PHE A 27 -22.35 13.90 -27.33
C PHE A 27 -22.06 12.40 -27.27
N ASP A 28 -21.43 11.85 -28.31
CA ASP A 28 -21.16 10.43 -28.39
C ASP A 28 -20.06 10.08 -27.40
N THR A 29 -20.48 9.68 -26.21
CA THR A 29 -19.55 9.26 -25.16
C THR A 29 -18.82 7.98 -25.53
N SER A 30 -19.26 7.21 -26.54
CA SER A 30 -18.57 5.99 -26.97
C SER A 30 -17.35 6.27 -27.86
N HIS A 31 -17.18 7.49 -28.37
CA HIS A 31 -16.02 7.86 -29.18
C HIS A 31 -14.72 7.73 -28.36
N PRO A 32 -13.61 7.18 -28.93
CA PRO A 32 -12.35 7.00 -28.21
C PRO A 32 -11.81 8.27 -27.53
N LEU A 33 -11.81 9.42 -28.22
CA LEU A 33 -11.46 10.72 -27.61
C LEU A 33 -12.34 11.08 -26.41
N ALA A 34 -13.66 10.85 -26.51
CA ALA A 34 -14.59 11.13 -25.43
C ALA A 34 -14.30 10.22 -24.24
N GLN A 35 -14.02 8.94 -24.48
CA GLN A 35 -13.60 7.98 -23.46
C GLN A 35 -12.27 8.39 -22.81
N ALA A 36 -11.30 8.89 -23.56
CA ALA A 36 -10.02 9.37 -23.03
C ALA A 36 -10.21 10.58 -22.10
N ILE A 37 -11.05 11.54 -22.49
CA ILE A 37 -11.40 12.71 -21.66
C ILE A 37 -12.18 12.28 -20.41
N ILE A 38 -13.18 11.41 -20.56
CA ILE A 38 -13.97 10.87 -19.45
C ILE A 38 -13.09 10.08 -18.48
N LYS A 39 -12.14 9.28 -19.00
CA LYS A 39 -11.13 8.57 -18.20
C LYS A 39 -10.29 9.58 -17.43
N GLY A 40 -9.78 10.62 -18.10
CA GLY A 40 -9.06 11.72 -17.48
C GLY A 40 -9.81 12.37 -16.32
N TRP A 41 -11.10 12.69 -16.48
CA TRP A 41 -11.95 13.24 -15.41
C TRP A 41 -12.24 12.26 -14.26
N LYS A 42 -12.17 10.96 -14.52
CA LYS A 42 -12.48 9.90 -13.55
C LYS A 42 -11.27 9.40 -12.76
N THR A 43 -10.05 9.63 -13.25
CA THR A 43 -8.80 9.24 -12.59
C THR A 43 -8.43 10.26 -11.49
N GLY A 44 -7.51 9.92 -10.57
CA GLY A 44 -6.89 10.87 -9.62
C GLY A 44 -7.73 11.35 -8.42
N PRO A 45 -7.12 12.12 -7.49
CA PRO A 45 -7.72 12.48 -6.20
C PRO A 45 -8.89 13.48 -6.27
N LYS A 46 -9.10 14.16 -7.42
CA LYS A 46 -10.24 15.08 -7.64
C LYS A 46 -11.06 14.66 -8.86
N LYS A 47 -11.78 13.54 -8.70
CA LYS A 47 -12.77 13.04 -9.66
C LYS A 47 -13.84 14.11 -9.92
N GLY A 48 -14.07 14.45 -11.19
CA GLY A 48 -15.16 15.35 -11.59
C GLY A 48 -14.84 16.85 -11.74
N SER A 49 -13.56 17.25 -11.72
CA SER A 49 -13.16 18.59 -12.15
C SER A 49 -13.34 18.72 -13.67
N PRO A 50 -14.24 19.60 -14.18
CA PRO A 50 -14.45 19.76 -15.62
C PRO A 50 -13.34 20.58 -16.31
N VAL A 51 -12.32 21.01 -15.56
CA VAL A 51 -11.29 21.97 -15.99
C VAL A 51 -9.91 21.39 -15.76
N ASP A 52 -9.62 20.30 -16.45
CA ASP A 52 -8.30 19.66 -16.42
C ASP A 52 -7.61 19.86 -17.78
N CYS A 53 -6.31 20.11 -17.75
CA CYS A 53 -5.48 20.07 -18.94
C CYS A 53 -5.16 18.61 -19.26
N PHE A 54 -5.49 18.16 -20.47
CA PHE A 54 -5.17 16.81 -20.94
C PHE A 54 -4.17 16.87 -22.09
N VAL A 55 -3.20 15.96 -22.05
CA VAL A 55 -2.38 15.61 -23.21
C VAL A 55 -2.87 14.25 -23.68
N ILE A 56 -3.44 14.21 -24.89
CA ILE A 56 -4.02 13.01 -25.48
C ILE A 56 -3.27 12.72 -26.79
N SER A 57 -2.84 11.48 -26.97
CA SER A 57 -2.14 11.05 -28.19
C SER A 57 -3.09 11.03 -29.41
N PRO A 58 -2.56 10.97 -30.64
CA PRO A 58 -3.37 10.74 -31.84
C PRO A 58 -4.21 9.46 -31.78
N ASP A 59 -3.75 8.45 -31.04
CA ASP A 59 -4.43 7.16 -30.82
C ASP A 59 -5.42 7.21 -29.65
N PHE A 60 -5.71 8.40 -29.13
CA PHE A 60 -6.62 8.67 -28.02
C PHE A 60 -6.17 8.10 -26.68
N GLU A 61 -4.86 7.92 -26.49
CA GLU A 61 -4.29 7.56 -25.20
C GLU A 61 -4.10 8.82 -24.34
N LEU A 62 -4.51 8.76 -23.07
CA LEU A 62 -4.26 9.84 -22.13
C LEU A 62 -2.79 9.80 -21.70
N MET A 63 -1.98 10.72 -22.23
CA MET A 63 -0.53 10.81 -21.99
C MET A 63 -0.21 11.67 -20.77
N GLY A 64 -1.07 12.64 -20.43
CA GLY A 64 -0.88 13.42 -19.23
C GLY A 64 -2.11 14.20 -18.82
N ARG A 65 -2.15 14.54 -17.54
CA ARG A 65 -3.23 15.31 -16.94
C ARG A 65 -2.69 16.22 -15.87
N GLN A 66 -3.14 17.47 -15.88
CA GLN A 66 -2.92 18.40 -14.79
C GLN A 66 -4.21 19.14 -14.46
N LEU A 67 -4.51 19.27 -13.17
CA LEU A 67 -5.66 20.04 -12.70
C LEU A 67 -5.38 21.53 -12.94
N VAL A 68 -6.31 22.27 -13.54
CA VAL A 68 -6.06 23.69 -13.86
C VAL A 68 -5.71 24.53 -12.62
N ASN A 69 -6.31 24.19 -11.47
CA ASN A 69 -6.05 24.90 -10.22
C ASN A 69 -4.65 24.63 -9.67
N GLU A 70 -4.11 23.43 -9.90
CA GLU A 70 -2.74 23.08 -9.53
C GLU A 70 -1.75 23.70 -10.51
N PHE A 71 -2.09 23.67 -11.80
CA PHE A 71 -1.37 24.37 -12.85
C PHE A 71 -1.16 25.86 -12.50
N PHE A 72 -2.23 26.58 -12.13
CA PHE A 72 -2.11 27.98 -11.73
C PHE A 72 -1.39 28.15 -10.39
N LYS A 73 -1.63 27.29 -9.40
CA LYS A 73 -0.96 27.39 -8.09
C LYS A 73 0.56 27.23 -8.23
N GLU A 74 1.02 26.29 -9.03
CA GLU A 74 2.44 26.10 -9.34
C GLU A 74 3.02 27.26 -10.14
N SER A 75 2.27 27.75 -11.14
CA SER A 75 2.64 28.93 -11.94
C SER A 75 2.95 30.13 -11.05
N TRP A 76 2.03 30.41 -10.13
CA TRP A 76 2.15 31.50 -9.16
C TRP A 76 3.30 31.30 -8.18
N ALA A 77 3.50 30.08 -7.67
CA ALA A 77 4.59 29.77 -6.75
C ALA A 77 5.98 29.92 -7.40
N LYS A 78 6.11 29.47 -8.65
CA LYS A 78 7.37 29.49 -9.41
C LYS A 78 7.64 30.83 -10.12
N LYS A 79 6.70 31.78 -10.07
CA LYS A 79 6.73 33.07 -10.80
C LYS A 79 6.99 32.89 -12.31
N LEU A 80 6.58 31.76 -12.85
CA LEU A 80 6.70 31.46 -14.26
C LEU A 80 5.51 32.07 -15.01
N ARG A 81 5.70 32.41 -16.28
CA ARG A 81 4.55 32.79 -17.12
C ARG A 81 3.71 31.56 -17.42
N ASP A 82 2.41 31.75 -17.64
CA ASP A 82 1.47 30.64 -17.87
C ASP A 82 1.90 29.78 -19.08
N GLU A 83 2.48 30.39 -20.12
CA GLU A 83 2.96 29.65 -21.30
C GLU A 83 4.17 28.77 -20.98
N GLU A 84 5.05 29.22 -20.07
CA GLU A 84 6.24 28.48 -19.65
C GLU A 84 5.84 27.26 -18.81
N ASN A 85 4.88 27.43 -17.90
CA ASN A 85 4.33 26.30 -17.15
C ASN A 85 3.63 25.30 -18.05
N TYR A 86 2.83 25.78 -19.01
CA TYR A 86 2.13 24.87 -19.93
C TYR A 86 3.12 24.07 -20.77
N LEU A 87 4.20 24.70 -21.21
CA LEU A 87 5.26 24.01 -21.95
C LEU A 87 6.00 22.97 -21.08
N ILE A 88 6.24 23.27 -19.80
CA ILE A 88 6.83 22.32 -18.85
C ILE A 88 5.89 21.13 -18.66
N PHE A 89 4.61 21.38 -18.37
CA PHE A 89 3.58 20.35 -18.27
C PHE A 89 3.55 19.45 -19.51
N LEU A 90 3.53 20.05 -20.71
CA LEU A 90 3.49 19.29 -21.96
C LEU A 90 4.73 18.39 -22.11
N LYS A 91 5.92 18.91 -21.81
CA LYS A 91 7.16 18.13 -21.85
C LYS A 91 7.15 16.99 -20.83
N GLU A 92 6.69 17.26 -19.61
CA GLU A 92 6.61 16.26 -18.55
C GLU A 92 5.56 15.18 -18.85
N ALA A 93 4.41 15.56 -19.42
CA ALA A 93 3.40 14.62 -19.89
C ALA A 93 3.93 13.73 -21.03
N LEU A 94 4.63 14.30 -22.00
CA LEU A 94 5.23 13.55 -23.11
C LEU A 94 6.41 12.67 -22.66
N ASP A 95 7.14 13.08 -21.63
CA ASP A 95 8.20 12.29 -20.98
C ASP A 95 7.64 11.20 -20.03
N GLY A 96 6.31 11.12 -19.86
CA GLY A 96 5.69 10.17 -18.93
C GLY A 96 5.96 10.47 -17.45
N LYS A 97 6.26 11.73 -17.10
CA LYS A 97 6.49 12.22 -15.72
C LYS A 97 5.22 12.72 -15.04
N GLN A 98 4.21 13.10 -15.82
CA GLN A 98 2.84 13.34 -15.33
C GLN A 98 1.81 12.44 -16.03
N PRO A 99 2.02 11.11 -16.10
CA PRO A 99 1.06 10.22 -16.73
C PRO A 99 -0.04 10.00 -15.71
N GLY A 100 -0.90 11.01 -15.49
CA GLY A 100 -1.90 11.06 -14.41
C GLY A 100 -2.35 9.66 -14.05
N LEU A 101 -1.80 9.16 -12.93
CA LEU A 101 -1.49 7.75 -12.67
C LEU A 101 -2.43 6.81 -13.42
N GLY A 102 -1.95 6.36 -14.59
CA GLY A 102 -2.72 5.47 -15.44
C GLY A 102 -3.26 4.34 -14.58
N ASN A 103 -4.58 4.16 -14.60
CA ASN A 103 -5.21 3.05 -13.90
C ASN A 103 -4.45 1.77 -14.26
N ILE A 104 -3.86 1.11 -13.26
CA ILE A 104 -3.26 -0.21 -13.45
C ILE A 104 -4.43 -1.15 -13.64
N ILE A 105 -4.44 -1.90 -14.74
CA ILE A 105 -5.41 -2.95 -14.98
C ILE A 105 -4.60 -4.24 -14.94
N LEU A 106 -4.75 -5.00 -13.85
CA LEU A 106 -4.13 -6.31 -13.71
C LEU A 106 -5.10 -7.37 -14.22
N ASN A 107 -4.57 -8.37 -14.91
CA ASN A 107 -5.31 -9.55 -15.36
C ASN A 107 -4.43 -10.80 -15.31
N SER A 108 -4.95 -11.95 -15.71
CA SER A 108 -4.20 -13.21 -15.66
C SER A 108 -2.97 -13.23 -16.59
N GLU A 109 -2.99 -12.46 -17.69
CA GLU A 109 -1.85 -12.31 -18.62
C GLU A 109 -0.83 -11.26 -18.12
N VAL A 110 -1.31 -10.23 -17.42
CA VAL A 110 -0.54 -9.11 -16.88
C VAL A 110 -0.87 -8.98 -15.40
N SER A 111 -0.39 -9.94 -14.61
CA SER A 111 -0.68 -10.04 -13.18
C SER A 111 0.24 -9.16 -12.33
N SER A 112 1.21 -8.47 -12.94
CA SER A 112 2.14 -7.57 -12.27
C SER A 112 2.49 -6.38 -13.15
N GLN A 113 2.55 -5.18 -12.56
CA GLN A 113 2.98 -3.96 -13.23
C GLN A 113 3.80 -3.08 -12.28
N GLU A 114 4.82 -2.41 -12.82
CA GLU A 114 5.61 -1.43 -12.07
C GLU A 114 5.09 -0.01 -12.29
N VAL A 115 5.14 0.80 -11.22
CA VAL A 115 4.86 2.23 -11.22
C VAL A 115 6.04 2.94 -10.57
N LEU A 116 6.41 4.10 -11.13
CA LEU A 116 7.40 5.01 -10.55
C LEU A 116 6.74 6.37 -10.44
N ASP A 117 6.75 6.97 -9.25
CA ASP A 117 6.19 8.30 -9.03
C ASP A 117 6.86 8.99 -7.84
N VAL A 118 6.37 10.17 -7.47
CA VAL A 118 6.80 10.95 -6.32
C VAL A 118 5.65 11.13 -5.34
N PHE A 119 5.97 11.23 -4.07
CA PHE A 119 5.06 11.68 -3.03
C PHE A 119 5.60 12.94 -2.38
N GLN A 120 4.70 13.75 -1.83
CA GLN A 120 5.04 14.98 -1.15
C GLN A 120 4.55 14.95 0.29
N THR A 121 5.36 15.49 1.21
CA THR A 121 4.94 15.76 2.58
C THR A 121 3.93 16.90 2.58
N PRO A 122 2.72 16.72 3.13
CA PRO A 122 1.71 17.75 3.07
C PRO A 122 2.15 19.09 3.67
N MET A 123 1.78 20.19 2.99
CA MET A 123 2.08 21.56 3.46
C MET A 123 1.23 21.98 4.67
N VAL A 124 0.09 21.32 4.85
CA VAL A 124 -0.89 21.57 5.91
C VAL A 124 -1.22 20.24 6.61
N GLY A 125 -1.91 20.27 7.75
CA GLY A 125 -2.27 19.06 8.49
C GLY A 125 -3.27 18.12 7.78
N TYR A 126 -3.54 18.32 6.50
CA TYR A 126 -4.40 17.43 5.70
C TYR A 126 -3.52 16.61 4.78
N LYS A 127 -3.88 15.34 4.58
CA LYS A 127 -3.14 14.44 3.70
C LYS A 127 -3.32 14.85 2.24
N ASP A 128 -2.21 14.86 1.51
CA ASP A 128 -2.18 15.04 0.05
C ASP A 128 -1.55 13.79 -0.54
N TYR A 129 -2.32 13.02 -1.28
CA TYR A 129 -1.91 11.72 -1.80
C TYR A 129 -1.56 11.80 -3.27
N THR A 130 -0.43 11.21 -3.61
CA THR A 130 -0.21 10.61 -4.92
C THR A 130 -1.02 9.31 -4.96
N VAL A 131 -1.97 9.17 -5.88
CA VAL A 131 -2.96 8.06 -5.87
C VAL A 131 -2.82 7.17 -7.09
N VAL A 132 -2.34 5.95 -6.90
CA VAL A 132 -2.33 4.91 -7.93
C VAL A 132 -3.64 4.14 -7.87
N VAL A 133 -4.35 4.08 -8.99
CA VAL A 133 -5.56 3.29 -9.14
C VAL A 133 -5.19 1.87 -9.58
N ILE A 134 -5.77 0.85 -8.93
CA ILE A 134 -5.52 -0.56 -9.24
C ILE A 134 -6.87 -1.24 -9.54
N ASP A 135 -7.06 -1.71 -10.75
CA ASP A 135 -8.25 -2.42 -11.21
C ASP A 135 -7.95 -3.92 -11.31
N THR A 136 -8.63 -4.69 -10.46
CA THR A 136 -8.48 -6.15 -10.34
C THR A 136 -9.80 -6.86 -10.70
N ARG A 137 -10.76 -6.17 -11.31
CA ARG A 137 -12.13 -6.70 -11.52
C ARG A 137 -12.23 -7.96 -12.37
N VAL A 138 -11.21 -8.26 -13.14
CA VAL A 138 -11.10 -9.48 -13.96
C VAL A 138 -10.84 -10.74 -13.13
N PHE A 139 -10.36 -10.60 -11.89
CA PHE A 139 -10.08 -11.71 -10.99
C PHE A 139 -11.37 -12.14 -10.25
N GLU A 140 -12.29 -12.79 -10.96
CA GLU A 140 -13.62 -13.12 -10.44
C GLU A 140 -13.61 -13.99 -9.19
N ASN A 141 -12.61 -14.87 -9.07
CA ASN A 141 -12.42 -15.74 -7.91
C ASN A 141 -11.61 -15.09 -6.78
N GLY A 142 -11.32 -13.79 -6.91
CA GLY A 142 -10.50 -13.10 -5.94
C GLY A 142 -9.01 -13.39 -6.09
N GLY A 143 -8.25 -12.97 -5.09
CA GLY A 143 -6.83 -13.16 -5.03
C GLY A 143 -6.18 -12.35 -3.92
N THR A 144 -4.85 -12.29 -3.97
CA THR A 144 -4.05 -11.48 -3.08
C THR A 144 -3.36 -10.38 -3.89
N LEU A 145 -3.70 -9.13 -3.61
CA LEU A 145 -3.02 -7.95 -4.10
C LEU A 145 -1.78 -7.71 -3.24
N THR A 146 -0.60 -7.65 -3.87
CA THR A 146 0.68 -7.33 -3.22
C THR A 146 1.29 -6.11 -3.88
N VAL A 147 1.73 -5.15 -3.07
CA VAL A 147 2.42 -3.92 -3.51
C VAL A 147 3.79 -3.90 -2.86
N ASP A 148 4.83 -4.23 -3.61
CA ASP A 148 6.22 -4.05 -3.17
C ASP A 148 6.64 -2.61 -3.46
N ILE A 149 7.20 -1.91 -2.48
CA ILE A 149 7.49 -0.48 -2.57
C ILE A 149 8.97 -0.26 -2.23
N GLU A 150 9.65 0.52 -3.06
CA GLU A 150 11.00 1.02 -2.84
C GLU A 150 10.95 2.56 -2.83
N THR A 151 11.46 3.20 -1.78
CA THR A 151 11.53 4.66 -1.68
C THR A 151 12.85 5.17 -2.24
N GLY A 152 12.82 6.36 -2.81
CA GLY A 152 14.01 7.06 -3.26
C GLY A 152 14.87 7.54 -2.09
N ARG A 153 16.02 8.13 -2.44
CA ARG A 153 17.03 8.59 -1.48
C ARG A 153 16.83 10.00 -0.94
N ALA A 154 15.73 10.67 -1.30
CA ALA A 154 15.47 12.00 -0.77
C ALA A 154 14.95 11.91 0.67
N ASP A 155 15.13 12.96 1.47
CA ASP A 155 14.95 12.93 2.93
C ASP A 155 13.49 12.77 3.42
N ALA A 156 12.52 12.53 2.53
CA ALA A 156 11.12 12.37 2.93
C ALA A 156 10.76 10.88 3.14
N ASP A 157 10.37 10.55 4.38
CA ASP A 157 9.71 9.28 4.73
C ASP A 157 8.36 9.16 3.99
N GLY A 158 8.08 7.97 3.45
CA GLY A 158 6.83 7.65 2.78
C GLY A 158 5.83 6.96 3.69
N ALA A 159 4.57 7.40 3.62
CA ALA A 159 3.42 6.71 4.18
C ALA A 159 2.55 6.20 3.02
N PHE A 160 2.39 4.89 2.93
CA PHE A 160 1.68 4.20 1.85
C PHE A 160 0.45 3.50 2.43
N LEU A 161 -0.72 3.82 1.89
CA LEU A 161 -2.00 3.30 2.36
C LEU A 161 -2.73 2.64 1.20
N LEU A 162 -3.25 1.44 1.42
CA LEU A 162 -4.15 0.80 0.48
C LEU A 162 -5.59 1.07 0.90
N PHE A 163 -6.43 1.44 -0.06
CA PHE A 163 -7.84 1.78 0.16
C PHE A 163 -8.73 0.96 -0.76
N ASP A 164 -9.96 0.74 -0.30
CA ASP A 164 -11.05 0.33 -1.15
C ASP A 164 -11.32 1.39 -2.24
N GLY A 165 -11.57 0.92 -3.45
CA GLY A 165 -11.69 1.74 -4.65
C GLY A 165 -12.92 2.63 -4.72
N ASP A 166 -13.97 2.30 -3.98
CA ASP A 166 -15.23 3.04 -3.95
C ASP A 166 -15.27 4.03 -2.78
N SER A 167 -14.39 3.85 -1.79
CA SER A 167 -14.28 4.72 -0.62
C SER A 167 -13.76 6.11 -0.96
N GLU A 168 -14.20 7.13 -0.22
CA GLU A 168 -13.61 8.47 -0.28
C GLU A 168 -12.24 8.46 0.40
N LEU A 169 -11.25 9.12 -0.21
CA LEU A 169 -9.92 9.21 0.37
C LEU A 169 -9.96 10.12 1.61
N PRO A 170 -9.57 9.63 2.79
CA PRO A 170 -9.59 10.43 4.01
C PRO A 170 -8.54 11.54 3.91
N MET A 171 -8.97 12.79 3.99
CA MET A 171 -8.08 13.95 3.92
C MET A 171 -7.54 14.38 5.30
N ASP A 172 -7.99 13.73 6.37
CA ASP A 172 -7.62 14.03 7.75
C ASP A 172 -6.12 13.79 8.00
N GLU A 173 -5.54 14.48 8.99
CA GLU A 173 -4.13 14.33 9.39
C GLU A 173 -3.77 12.87 9.67
N TRP A 174 -4.72 12.15 10.25
CA TRP A 174 -4.64 10.76 10.63
C TRP A 174 -5.75 9.97 9.95
N VAL A 175 -5.37 8.83 9.34
CA VAL A 175 -6.31 7.92 8.70
C VAL A 175 -6.63 6.78 9.66
N PRO A 176 -7.88 6.66 10.12
CA PRO A 176 -8.31 5.55 10.97
C PRO A 176 -8.09 4.19 10.31
N LYS A 177 -7.81 3.17 11.11
CA LYS A 177 -7.50 1.80 10.62
C LYS A 177 -8.66 1.25 9.79
N GLU A 178 -9.90 1.49 10.20
CA GLU A 178 -11.13 1.05 9.52
C GLU A 178 -11.36 1.70 8.14
N LYS A 179 -10.63 2.78 7.82
CA LYS A 179 -10.73 3.45 6.52
C LYS A 179 -9.67 3.00 5.52
N ARG A 180 -8.79 2.07 5.89
CA ARG A 180 -7.72 1.56 5.02
C ARG A 180 -7.67 0.03 5.07
N LEU A 181 -7.26 -0.57 3.97
CA LEU A 181 -7.10 -2.02 3.82
C LEU A 181 -5.73 -2.47 4.32
N ASP A 182 -4.70 -1.65 4.13
CA ASP A 182 -3.34 -1.91 4.61
C ASP A 182 -2.52 -0.60 4.72
N TYR A 183 -1.40 -0.65 5.43
CA TYR A 183 -0.52 0.49 5.67
C TYR A 183 0.95 0.09 5.84
N ALA A 184 1.82 0.86 5.18
CA ALA A 184 3.27 0.75 5.31
C ALA A 184 3.88 2.15 5.49
N TRP A 185 4.85 2.22 6.39
CA TRP A 185 5.73 3.36 6.55
C TRP A 185 7.13 2.94 6.13
N ILE A 186 7.79 3.76 5.31
CA ILE A 186 9.05 3.39 4.66
C ILE A 186 9.99 4.62 4.70
N GLU A 187 11.14 4.48 5.34
CA GLU A 187 12.21 5.50 5.35
C GLU A 187 12.80 5.68 3.95
N PRO A 188 13.56 6.76 3.66
CA PRO A 188 14.34 6.88 2.43
C PRO A 188 15.31 5.73 2.19
N ASP A 189 15.46 5.30 0.92
CA ASP A 189 16.35 4.20 0.50
C ASP A 189 16.00 2.84 1.14
N GLU A 190 14.75 2.65 1.54
CA GLU A 190 14.23 1.41 2.10
C GLU A 190 13.13 0.79 1.22
N THR A 191 12.76 -0.43 1.56
CA THR A 191 11.70 -1.18 0.88
C THR A 191 10.65 -1.62 1.89
N GLY A 192 9.38 -1.57 1.49
CA GLY A 192 8.26 -2.09 2.27
C GLY A 192 7.27 -2.83 1.37
N GLN A 193 6.23 -3.38 1.98
CA GLN A 193 5.22 -4.15 1.27
C GLN A 193 3.83 -3.87 1.85
N LEU A 194 2.82 -3.88 0.99
CA LEU A 194 1.41 -3.95 1.37
C LEU A 194 0.80 -5.21 0.78
N THR A 195 -0.08 -5.90 1.51
CA THR A 195 -0.77 -7.09 1.06
C THR A 195 -2.26 -7.06 1.46
N HIS A 196 -3.14 -7.34 0.50
CA HIS A 196 -4.57 -7.40 0.75
C HIS A 196 -5.24 -8.54 -0.01
N ARG A 197 -5.98 -9.38 0.72
CA ARG A 197 -6.81 -10.46 0.19
C ARG A 197 -8.19 -9.93 -0.20
N PHE A 198 -8.69 -10.37 -1.34
CA PHE A 198 -10.02 -10.00 -1.82
C PHE A 198 -10.73 -11.22 -2.42
N ASP A 199 -12.02 -11.39 -2.13
CA ASP A 199 -12.78 -12.57 -2.55
C ASP A 199 -13.27 -12.50 -4.01
N ARG A 200 -13.34 -11.28 -4.55
CA ARG A 200 -13.77 -11.00 -5.92
C ARG A 200 -13.07 -9.77 -6.44
N GLY A 201 -12.83 -9.75 -7.74
CA GLY A 201 -12.19 -8.63 -8.42
C GLY A 201 -12.84 -7.29 -8.06
N ALA A 202 -12.01 -6.35 -7.64
CA ALA A 202 -12.43 -5.04 -7.17
C ALA A 202 -11.51 -3.93 -7.69
N PHE A 203 -11.78 -2.71 -7.28
CA PHE A 203 -10.89 -1.58 -7.52
C PHE A 203 -10.24 -1.21 -6.18
N PHE A 204 -8.98 -0.84 -6.22
CA PHE A 204 -8.22 -0.37 -5.07
C PHE A 204 -7.52 0.94 -5.39
N ARG A 205 -7.13 1.66 -4.34
CA ARG A 205 -6.30 2.86 -4.47
C ARG A 205 -5.11 2.75 -3.54
N LEU A 206 -3.92 2.89 -4.08
CA LEU A 206 -2.70 3.08 -3.31
C LEU A 206 -2.46 4.58 -3.17
N GLY A 207 -2.58 5.10 -1.95
CA GLY A 207 -2.22 6.48 -1.63
C GLY A 207 -0.80 6.55 -1.05
N ALA A 208 0.06 7.34 -1.68
CA ALA A 208 1.40 7.65 -1.20
C ALA A 208 1.48 9.12 -0.76
N THR A 209 2.04 9.38 0.42
CA THR A 209 2.15 10.74 0.98
C THR A 209 3.33 10.82 1.93
N GLY A 210 3.91 12.01 2.11
CA GLY A 210 5.02 12.17 3.06
C GLY A 210 4.54 12.21 4.51
N HIS A 211 5.41 11.79 5.44
CA HIS A 211 5.10 11.77 6.86
C HIS A 211 5.27 13.15 7.53
N HIS A 212 4.17 13.90 7.68
CA HIS A 212 4.18 15.30 8.14
C HIS A 212 4.81 15.58 9.52
N ARG A 213 4.96 14.58 10.41
CA ARG A 213 5.59 14.79 11.74
C ARG A 213 7.11 14.65 11.71
N ARG A 214 7.66 14.02 10.68
CA ARG A 214 9.08 13.69 10.58
C ARG A 214 9.77 14.44 9.46
N ASN A 215 9.03 14.74 8.40
CA ASN A 215 9.56 15.43 7.24
C ASN A 215 9.30 16.93 7.33
N GLU A 216 10.19 17.71 6.74
CA GLU A 216 9.90 19.10 6.42
C GLU A 216 8.69 19.17 5.45
N LYS A 217 7.82 20.15 5.70
CA LYS A 217 6.61 20.36 4.88
C LYS A 217 7.01 20.64 3.43
N GLY A 218 6.36 19.94 2.51
CA GLY A 218 6.65 20.08 1.09
C GLY A 218 7.83 19.26 0.59
N SER A 219 8.57 18.56 1.47
CA SER A 219 9.62 17.62 1.05
C SER A 219 9.04 16.53 0.16
N THR A 220 9.73 16.27 -0.94
CA THR A 220 9.35 15.28 -1.96
C THR A 220 10.33 14.12 -1.97
N ASN A 221 9.84 12.91 -2.20
CA ASN A 221 10.68 11.76 -2.52
C ASN A 221 10.00 10.90 -3.58
N ALA A 222 10.80 10.12 -4.30
CA ALA A 222 10.30 9.17 -5.28
C ALA A 222 9.91 7.85 -4.61
N PHE A 223 9.08 7.06 -5.28
CA PHE A 223 8.88 5.67 -4.96
C PHE A 223 8.70 4.87 -6.24
N LYS A 224 9.18 3.63 -6.22
CA LYS A 224 8.88 2.60 -7.20
C LYS A 224 7.99 1.56 -6.53
N ALA A 225 6.85 1.25 -7.13
CA ALA A 225 5.94 0.21 -6.65
C ALA A 225 5.78 -0.89 -7.70
N ARG A 226 5.98 -2.15 -7.32
CA ARG A 226 5.58 -3.31 -8.11
C ARG A 226 4.25 -3.83 -7.55
N ILE A 227 3.21 -3.72 -8.34
CA ILE A 227 1.84 -4.06 -7.95
C ILE A 227 1.45 -5.35 -8.68
N SER A 228 1.11 -6.38 -7.92
CA SER A 228 0.82 -7.71 -8.45
C SER A 228 -0.39 -8.36 -7.79
N VAL A 229 -1.06 -9.24 -8.53
CA VAL A 229 -2.14 -10.09 -8.02
C VAL A 229 -1.75 -11.54 -8.19
N THR A 230 -1.98 -12.32 -7.14
CA THR A 230 -1.94 -13.78 -7.20
C THR A 230 -3.35 -14.30 -7.02
N GLU A 231 -3.91 -14.91 -8.08
CA GLU A 231 -5.24 -15.52 -8.05
C GLU A 231 -5.29 -16.70 -7.08
N TYR A 232 -6.46 -16.89 -6.44
CA TYR A 232 -6.70 -18.14 -5.75
C TYR A 232 -6.79 -19.29 -6.77
N PRO A 233 -6.24 -20.47 -6.44
CA PRO A 233 -6.35 -21.62 -7.31
C PRO A 233 -7.83 -21.89 -7.60
N GLN A 234 -8.17 -22.14 -8.86
CA GLN A 234 -9.51 -22.60 -9.20
C GLN A 234 -9.68 -23.98 -8.59
N VAL A 235 -10.28 -24.03 -7.41
CA VAL A 235 -10.71 -25.28 -6.82
C VAL A 235 -11.90 -25.72 -7.66
N GLU A 236 -11.65 -26.56 -8.67
CA GLU A 236 -12.71 -27.43 -9.21
C GLU A 236 -13.34 -28.09 -8.00
N SER A 237 -14.65 -27.92 -7.85
CA SER A 237 -15.44 -28.37 -6.72
C SER A 237 -15.28 -29.88 -6.53
N LEU A 238 -14.22 -30.29 -5.83
CA LEU A 238 -14.16 -31.59 -5.18
C LEU A 238 -15.06 -31.45 -3.97
N GLU A 239 -16.19 -32.13 -4.03
CA GLU A 239 -17.06 -32.39 -2.89
C GLU A 239 -16.17 -32.77 -1.70
N LYS A 240 -16.05 -31.88 -0.72
CA LYS A 240 -15.38 -32.15 0.54
C LYS A 240 -16.22 -33.20 1.27
N GLU A 241 -15.78 -34.45 1.25
CA GLU A 241 -16.07 -35.35 2.37
C GLU A 241 -15.33 -34.77 3.59
N GLU A 242 -16.10 -34.33 4.60
CA GLU A 242 -15.58 -33.94 5.90
C GLU A 242 -14.85 -35.15 6.53
N PRO A 243 -13.59 -35.05 6.95
CA PRO A 243 -13.05 -36.03 7.86
C PRO A 243 -13.60 -35.73 9.26
N GLU A 244 -14.20 -36.76 9.86
CA GLU A 244 -14.64 -36.74 11.25
C GLU A 244 -13.51 -36.26 12.17
N SER A 245 -13.87 -35.35 13.07
CA SER A 245 -13.02 -34.83 14.12
C SER A 245 -12.68 -35.95 15.11
N ASP A 246 -11.43 -36.38 15.14
CA ASP A 246 -10.87 -37.09 16.29
C ASP A 246 -10.06 -36.10 17.14
N GLU A 247 -10.56 -35.93 18.37
CA GLU A 247 -9.98 -35.11 19.41
C GLU A 247 -8.62 -35.65 19.89
N HIS A 248 -7.87 -34.72 20.52
CA HIS A 248 -6.71 -34.93 21.38
C HIS A 248 -5.33 -34.95 20.69
N ILE A 249 -4.88 -33.76 20.29
CA ILE A 249 -3.45 -33.47 20.15
C ILE A 249 -2.98 -32.84 21.47
N SER A 250 -2.07 -33.54 22.13
CA SER A 250 -1.43 -33.13 23.39
C SER A 250 -0.76 -31.75 23.28
N GLU A 251 -1.01 -30.87 24.25
CA GLU A 251 -0.23 -29.65 24.49
C GLU A 251 1.26 -30.01 24.68
N VAL A 252 2.09 -29.67 23.68
CA VAL A 252 3.54 -29.72 23.82
C VAL A 252 3.99 -28.43 24.50
N PRO A 253 4.78 -28.47 25.58
CA PRO A 253 5.25 -27.27 26.24
C PRO A 253 6.07 -26.40 25.27
N LEU A 254 5.72 -25.12 25.16
CA LEU A 254 6.51 -24.10 24.47
C LEU A 254 7.87 -23.96 25.15
N ASN A 255 8.91 -24.57 24.57
CA ASN A 255 10.29 -24.24 24.91
C ASN A 255 10.63 -22.91 24.21
N GLU A 256 10.74 -21.82 24.97
CA GLU A 256 11.30 -20.57 24.44
C GLU A 256 12.75 -20.81 23.97
N LEU A 257 12.99 -20.63 22.68
CA LEU A 257 14.32 -20.80 22.11
C LEU A 257 15.13 -19.53 22.34
N ARG A 258 16.24 -19.62 23.09
CA ARG A 258 17.10 -18.47 23.39
C ARG A 258 18.37 -18.47 22.54
N LEU A 259 18.63 -17.35 21.91
CA LEU A 259 19.74 -17.11 21.00
C LEU A 259 20.56 -15.93 21.50
N VAL A 260 21.86 -16.14 21.73
CA VAL A 260 22.78 -15.11 22.25
C VAL A 260 23.75 -14.72 21.16
N LEU A 261 23.74 -13.45 20.75
CA LEU A 261 24.66 -12.91 19.75
C LEU A 261 25.74 -12.08 20.43
N ASP A 262 26.97 -12.28 20.00
CA ASP A 262 28.12 -11.49 20.44
C ASP A 262 29.06 -11.16 19.27
N LYS A 263 30.18 -10.51 19.55
CA LYS A 263 31.13 -10.10 18.50
C LYS A 263 31.86 -11.28 17.85
N ALA A 264 32.02 -12.40 18.54
CA ALA A 264 32.63 -13.61 18.00
C ALA A 264 31.61 -14.39 17.14
N GLN A 265 30.34 -14.36 17.52
CA GLN A 265 29.23 -14.98 16.81
C GLN A 265 28.10 -13.96 16.60
N PRO A 266 28.25 -13.01 15.65
CA PRO A 266 27.26 -11.97 15.43
C PRO A 266 26.06 -12.45 14.63
N SER A 267 26.02 -13.73 14.25
CA SER A 267 24.92 -14.34 13.53
C SER A 267 24.73 -15.80 13.92
N GLN A 268 23.48 -16.22 13.97
CA GLN A 268 23.05 -17.59 14.19
C GLN A 268 21.84 -17.91 13.31
N GLU A 269 21.64 -19.20 13.03
CA GLU A 269 20.50 -19.70 12.26
C GLU A 269 19.62 -20.57 13.14
N ILE A 270 18.32 -20.50 12.88
CA ILE A 270 17.30 -21.29 13.55
C ILE A 270 16.37 -21.93 12.51
N LEU A 271 15.84 -23.09 12.87
CA LEU A 271 14.78 -23.77 12.14
C LEU A 271 13.74 -24.18 13.18
N ASP A 272 12.53 -23.68 13.04
CA ASP A 272 11.43 -23.99 13.94
C ASP A 272 10.10 -23.99 13.16
N ALA A 273 8.98 -24.16 13.84
CA ALA A 273 7.65 -24.16 13.26
C ALA A 273 6.73 -23.13 13.92
N PHE A 274 5.75 -22.65 13.18
CA PHE A 274 4.67 -21.80 13.66
C PHE A 274 3.33 -22.44 13.36
N ARG A 275 2.28 -21.96 14.05
CA ARG A 275 0.91 -22.45 13.90
C ARG A 275 -0.04 -21.33 13.54
N ALA A 276 -1.04 -21.62 12.71
CA ALA A 276 -2.16 -20.71 12.50
C ALA A 276 -2.95 -20.53 13.80
N PRO A 277 -3.12 -19.29 14.27
CA PRO A 277 -3.87 -19.05 15.51
C PRO A 277 -5.39 -19.13 15.30
N GLY A 278 -5.85 -19.00 14.05
CA GLY A 278 -7.23 -18.74 13.70
C GLY A 278 -7.56 -17.24 13.72
N GLU A 279 -8.72 -16.91 13.14
CA GLU A 279 -9.12 -15.52 12.89
C GLU A 279 -9.15 -14.68 14.17
N GLY A 280 -8.36 -13.60 14.18
CA GLY A 280 -8.31 -12.63 15.27
C GLY A 280 -7.44 -13.01 16.47
N TYR A 281 -6.76 -14.16 16.44
CA TYR A 281 -5.88 -14.63 17.52
C TYR A 281 -4.41 -14.57 17.15
N GLN A 282 -3.54 -14.76 18.14
CA GLN A 282 -2.10 -14.94 18.00
C GLN A 282 -1.66 -16.21 18.73
N ASP A 283 -0.72 -16.94 18.13
CA ASP A 283 -0.13 -18.15 18.69
C ASP A 283 1.35 -18.18 18.31
N TYR A 284 2.11 -17.32 18.98
CA TYR A 284 3.52 -17.11 18.66
C TYR A 284 4.39 -18.27 19.14
N THR A 285 5.14 -18.86 18.22
CA THR A 285 6.42 -19.49 18.52
C THR A 285 7.44 -18.38 18.78
N VAL A 286 8.04 -18.36 19.97
CA VAL A 286 8.89 -17.25 20.43
C VAL A 286 10.37 -17.64 20.43
N VAL A 287 11.18 -16.80 19.80
CA VAL A 287 12.64 -16.84 19.87
C VAL A 287 13.15 -15.61 20.60
N SER A 288 13.79 -15.82 21.75
CA SER A 288 14.46 -14.74 22.49
C SER A 288 15.84 -14.49 21.89
N ILE A 289 16.14 -13.23 21.56
CA ILE A 289 17.39 -12.81 20.91
C ILE A 289 18.10 -11.83 21.85
N ASP A 290 19.22 -12.27 22.43
CA ASP A 290 20.04 -11.48 23.33
C ASP A 290 21.19 -10.83 22.54
N THR A 291 21.15 -9.50 22.39
CA THR A 291 22.20 -8.70 21.73
C THR A 291 22.97 -7.83 22.73
N THR A 292 22.87 -8.09 24.04
CA THR A 292 23.47 -7.23 25.09
C THR A 292 24.99 -7.07 24.99
N ALA A 293 25.68 -7.99 24.32
CA ALA A 293 27.11 -7.88 24.03
C ALA A 293 27.48 -6.72 23.08
N PHE A 294 26.50 -6.17 22.35
CA PHE A 294 26.68 -5.03 21.45
C PHE A 294 26.38 -3.72 22.22
N ALA A 295 27.37 -3.22 22.97
CA ALA A 295 27.20 -2.05 23.82
C ALA A 295 26.91 -0.73 23.06
N GLY A 296 27.19 -0.69 21.76
CA GLY A 296 26.91 0.46 20.90
C GLY A 296 25.63 0.28 20.07
N SER A 297 25.39 1.21 19.15
CA SER A 297 24.29 1.09 18.20
C SER A 297 24.54 -0.01 17.19
N GLY A 298 23.48 -0.70 16.79
CA GLY A 298 23.54 -1.72 15.76
C GLY A 298 22.22 -1.87 15.03
N THR A 299 22.25 -2.73 14.01
CA THR A 299 21.07 -3.14 13.27
C THR A 299 20.91 -4.65 13.40
N LEU A 300 19.81 -5.08 14.02
CA LEU A 300 19.36 -6.47 14.01
C LEU A 300 18.72 -6.75 12.64
N ILE A 301 19.18 -7.81 11.99
CA ILE A 301 18.72 -8.25 10.67
C ILE A 301 18.30 -9.70 10.79
N ILE A 302 17.05 -9.98 10.42
CA ILE A 302 16.46 -11.32 10.44
C ILE A 302 16.03 -11.64 9.02
N ASP A 303 16.77 -12.52 8.36
CA ASP A 303 16.40 -13.08 7.06
C ASP A 303 15.57 -14.34 7.30
N ILE A 304 14.35 -14.37 6.79
CA ILE A 304 13.34 -15.40 7.09
C ILE A 304 13.02 -16.15 5.81
N ARG A 305 12.85 -17.47 5.90
CA ARG A 305 12.32 -18.31 4.83
C ARG A 305 11.23 -19.22 5.38
N VAL A 306 10.05 -19.15 4.79
CA VAL A 306 8.91 -19.98 5.17
C VAL A 306 8.96 -21.30 4.41
N GLY A 307 8.62 -22.39 5.08
CA GLY A 307 8.55 -23.73 4.48
C GLY A 307 7.44 -23.84 3.44
N ASP A 308 7.38 -24.97 2.74
CA ASP A 308 6.46 -25.16 1.60
C ASP A 308 5.05 -25.63 2.01
N ALA A 309 4.74 -25.76 3.31
CA ALA A 309 3.39 -26.14 3.73
C ALA A 309 2.41 -24.99 3.47
N ASP A 310 1.15 -25.32 3.18
CA ASP A 310 0.12 -24.39 2.71
C ASP A 310 -0.44 -23.49 3.84
N ILE A 311 0.44 -22.70 4.44
CA ILE A 311 0.10 -21.57 5.31
C ILE A 311 1.25 -20.56 5.31
N SER A 312 0.90 -19.28 5.15
CA SER A 312 1.84 -18.17 5.19
C SER A 312 2.31 -17.86 6.61
N GLY A 313 3.54 -17.36 6.73
CA GLY A 313 4.12 -16.93 7.99
C GLY A 313 3.95 -15.44 8.26
N SER A 314 3.81 -15.11 9.54
CA SER A 314 3.74 -13.77 10.09
C SER A 314 4.77 -13.65 11.21
N PHE A 315 5.63 -12.64 11.12
CA PHE A 315 6.77 -12.48 12.01
C PHE A 315 6.79 -11.08 12.60
N ASP A 316 6.87 -11.00 13.91
CA ASP A 316 6.83 -9.75 14.67
C ASP A 316 8.03 -9.69 15.60
N LEU A 317 8.73 -8.55 15.63
CA LEU A 317 9.82 -8.29 16.55
C LEU A 317 9.33 -7.42 17.69
N PHE A 318 9.52 -7.85 18.92
CA PHE A 318 9.15 -7.12 20.13
C PHE A 318 10.38 -6.83 20.99
N ASP A 319 10.25 -5.85 21.89
CA ASP A 319 11.19 -5.69 22.99
C ASP A 319 11.10 -6.90 23.94
N GLY A 320 12.22 -7.28 24.55
CA GLY A 320 12.32 -8.43 25.44
C GLY A 320 11.34 -8.40 26.62
N ASP A 321 10.98 -7.21 27.11
CA ASP A 321 10.06 -7.06 28.24
C ASP A 321 8.59 -6.95 27.82
N THR A 322 8.31 -6.97 26.51
CA THR A 322 6.94 -6.85 25.98
C THR A 322 6.14 -8.14 26.26
N GLU A 323 4.93 -7.97 26.79
CA GLU A 323 3.94 -9.04 26.88
C GLU A 323 3.35 -9.28 25.49
N LEU A 324 3.39 -10.52 25.01
CA LEU A 324 2.97 -10.82 23.66
C LEU A 324 1.43 -10.86 23.59
N PRO A 325 0.82 -10.17 22.62
CA PRO A 325 -0.63 -10.21 22.45
C PRO A 325 -1.04 -11.63 22.05
N THR A 326 -2.18 -12.08 22.60
CA THR A 326 -2.83 -13.35 22.23
C THR A 326 -3.99 -13.15 21.25
N GLU A 327 -4.39 -11.90 21.02
CA GLU A 327 -5.51 -11.50 20.18
C GLU A 327 -5.21 -10.19 19.46
N GLY A 328 -5.80 -10.02 18.28
CA GLY A 328 -5.73 -8.80 17.49
C GLY A 328 -4.34 -8.46 16.96
N TYR A 329 -4.21 -7.20 16.53
CA TYR A 329 -3.02 -6.67 15.88
C TYR A 329 -1.88 -6.41 16.88
N PRO A 330 -0.63 -6.79 16.58
CA PRO A 330 0.50 -6.60 17.48
C PRO A 330 0.98 -5.15 17.47
N ASP A 331 0.20 -4.26 18.11
CA ASP A 331 0.45 -2.81 18.15
C ASP A 331 1.79 -2.43 18.82
N ASP A 332 2.31 -3.29 19.69
CA ASP A 332 3.59 -3.10 20.39
C ASP A 332 4.80 -3.73 19.66
N ALA A 333 4.60 -4.29 18.46
CA ALA A 333 5.71 -4.78 17.65
C ALA A 333 6.59 -3.61 17.19
N LEU A 334 7.91 -3.76 17.35
CA LEU A 334 8.92 -2.82 16.89
C LEU A 334 8.99 -2.76 15.36
N THR A 335 8.79 -3.90 14.71
CA THR A 335 8.78 -4.08 13.25
C THR A 335 8.31 -5.49 12.92
N SER A 336 7.80 -5.69 11.72
CA SER A 336 7.14 -6.93 11.33
C SER A 336 7.35 -7.28 9.86
N ALA A 337 7.21 -8.56 9.54
CA ALA A 337 7.11 -9.08 8.19
C ALA A 337 5.95 -10.08 8.13
N TRP A 338 4.88 -9.70 7.44
CA TRP A 338 3.63 -10.48 7.40
C TRP A 338 3.37 -11.07 6.02
N GLY A 339 2.55 -12.12 5.99
CA GLY A 339 2.06 -12.70 4.74
C GLY A 339 3.14 -13.34 3.88
N ILE A 340 4.26 -13.75 4.48
CA ILE A 340 5.33 -14.43 3.76
C ILE A 340 4.81 -15.80 3.33
N ARG A 341 4.67 -16.01 2.02
CA ARG A 341 4.00 -17.19 1.48
C ARG A 341 4.85 -18.45 1.64
N PRO A 342 4.24 -19.64 1.52
CA PRO A 342 4.97 -20.89 1.49
C PRO A 342 6.11 -20.87 0.45
N GLY A 343 7.31 -21.27 0.87
CA GLY A 343 8.52 -21.29 0.04
C GLY A 343 9.19 -19.92 -0.20
N GLU A 344 8.54 -18.82 0.20
CA GLU A 344 9.07 -17.46 0.03
C GLU A 344 9.96 -17.01 1.21
N ALA A 345 10.60 -15.87 1.01
CA ALA A 345 11.49 -15.25 1.99
C ALA A 345 11.00 -13.85 2.35
N GLY A 346 11.23 -13.47 3.61
CA GLY A 346 10.99 -12.11 4.11
C GLY A 346 12.15 -11.63 4.96
N LYS A 347 12.07 -10.38 5.41
CA LYS A 347 13.16 -9.74 6.14
C LYS A 347 12.66 -8.74 7.15
N ILE A 348 13.23 -8.80 8.36
CA ILE A 348 13.05 -7.79 9.39
C ILE A 348 14.38 -7.06 9.61
N ARG A 349 14.33 -5.73 9.74
CA ARG A 349 15.46 -4.89 10.11
C ARG A 349 15.05 -3.97 11.25
N HIS A 350 15.84 -3.95 12.32
CA HIS A 350 15.58 -3.10 13.47
C HIS A 350 16.87 -2.43 13.96
N ARG A 351 16.89 -1.10 14.01
CA ARG A 351 18.01 -0.34 14.56
C ARG A 351 17.83 -0.19 16.07
N PHE A 352 18.88 -0.46 16.82
CA PHE A 352 18.92 -0.25 18.27
C PHE A 352 20.09 0.66 18.65
N ALA A 353 19.90 1.46 19.71
CA ALA A 353 20.94 2.37 20.21
C ALA A 353 21.96 1.66 21.11
N GLN A 354 21.51 0.61 21.80
CA GLN A 354 22.32 -0.26 22.65
C GLN A 354 21.72 -1.66 22.58
N GLY A 355 22.58 -2.68 22.61
CA GLY A 355 22.15 -4.08 22.65
C GLY A 355 21.22 -4.37 23.82
N SER A 356 20.18 -5.15 23.56
CA SER A 356 19.12 -5.52 24.51
C SER A 356 18.63 -6.93 24.20
N VAL A 357 17.60 -7.38 24.91
CA VAL A 357 16.90 -8.62 24.55
C VAL A 357 15.71 -8.25 23.68
N PHE A 358 15.48 -9.02 22.62
CA PHE A 358 14.32 -8.93 21.75
C PHE A 358 13.57 -10.28 21.73
N LYS A 359 12.31 -10.25 21.31
CA LYS A 359 11.52 -11.45 21.03
C LYS A 359 11.11 -11.44 19.56
N LEU A 360 11.47 -12.47 18.82
CA LEU A 360 10.88 -12.74 17.51
C LEU A 360 9.70 -13.69 17.72
N GLY A 361 8.49 -13.19 17.50
CA GLY A 361 7.28 -14.01 17.44
C GLY A 361 7.05 -14.48 16.00
N ALA A 362 6.91 -15.80 15.81
CA ALA A 362 6.51 -16.41 14.55
C ALA A 362 5.13 -17.05 14.72
N THR A 363 4.18 -16.69 13.87
CA THR A 363 2.81 -17.21 13.88
C THR A 363 2.33 -17.45 12.45
N GLY A 364 1.32 -18.28 12.27
CA GLY A 364 0.64 -18.40 10.98
C GLY A 364 -0.19 -17.15 10.69
N ASP A 365 -0.50 -16.90 9.42
CA ASP A 365 -1.38 -15.78 9.08
C ASP A 365 -2.78 -15.92 9.72
N TRP A 366 -3.40 -14.78 10.06
CA TRP A 366 -4.70 -14.75 10.74
C TRP A 366 -5.83 -15.39 9.96
N TYR A 367 -5.68 -15.50 8.65
CA TYR A 367 -6.67 -16.06 7.74
C TYR A 367 -6.45 -17.56 7.50
N GLY A 368 -5.40 -18.14 8.08
CA GLY A 368 -5.12 -19.57 8.02
C GLY A 368 -6.08 -20.36 8.90
N GLU A 369 -6.43 -21.55 8.45
CA GLU A 369 -7.21 -22.50 9.26
C GLU A 369 -6.45 -22.80 10.56
N LYS A 370 -7.11 -22.55 11.69
CA LYS A 370 -6.54 -22.72 13.03
C LYS A 370 -5.88 -24.08 13.16
N GLY A 371 -4.66 -24.09 13.70
CA GLY A 371 -3.96 -25.33 13.99
C GLY A 371 -3.03 -25.82 12.88
N ARG A 372 -3.13 -25.29 11.64
CA ARG A 372 -2.18 -25.62 10.57
C ARG A 372 -0.77 -25.18 10.94
N ILE A 373 0.22 -26.00 10.57
CA ILE A 373 1.62 -25.81 10.94
C ILE A 373 2.45 -25.64 9.69
N ASN A 374 3.43 -24.73 9.72
CA ASN A 374 4.51 -24.67 8.74
C ASN A 374 5.84 -24.38 9.45
N ALA A 375 6.93 -24.69 8.77
CA ALA A 375 8.27 -24.43 9.25
C ALA A 375 8.74 -23.03 8.82
N PHE A 376 9.74 -22.52 9.53
CA PHE A 376 10.52 -21.38 9.08
C PHE A 376 12.00 -21.58 9.41
N HIS A 377 12.86 -21.16 8.50
CA HIS A 377 14.28 -20.97 8.74
C HIS A 377 14.53 -19.47 8.90
N ALA A 378 15.25 -19.07 9.94
CA ALA A 378 15.66 -17.69 10.09
C ALA A 378 17.16 -17.57 10.37
N LYS A 379 17.81 -16.66 9.64
CA LYS A 379 19.17 -16.21 9.93
C LYS A 379 19.10 -14.88 10.65
N ILE A 380 19.50 -14.89 11.91
CA ILE A 380 19.49 -13.73 12.80
C ILE A 380 20.91 -13.20 12.87
N SER A 381 21.10 -11.89 12.69
CA SER A 381 22.42 -11.27 12.70
C SER A 381 22.40 -9.83 13.21
N VAL A 382 23.50 -9.39 13.79
CA VAL A 382 23.72 -7.99 14.17
C VAL A 382 24.83 -7.39 13.32
N LYS A 383 24.59 -6.19 12.81
CA LYS A 383 25.60 -5.32 12.19
C LYS A 383 25.80 -4.10 13.10
N GLU A 384 26.99 -3.93 13.69
CA GLU A 384 27.34 -2.70 14.40
C GLU A 384 27.36 -1.51 13.42
N ASN A 385 26.87 -0.34 13.88
CA ASN A 385 26.84 0.89 13.09
C ASN A 385 28.09 1.75 13.29
#